data_AF-A0A937R950-F1
#
_entry.id   AF-A0A937R950-F1
#
_cell.length_a   1.000
_cell.length_b   1.000
_cell.length_c   1.000
_cell.angle_alpha   90.00
_cell.angle_beta   90.00
_cell.angle_gamma   90.00
#
_symmetry.space_group_name_H-M   'P 1'
#
loop_
_entity.id
_entity.type
_entity.pdbx_description
1 polymer ?
#
loop_
_entity_poly.entity_id
_entity_poly.type
_entity_poly.pdbx_seq_one_letter_code
_entity_poly.pdbx_strand_id
1 'polypeptide(L)'
;MAGTLIFSISATHVFQRKFDTESLAIALGDCHWYIITRRPSVRIARESVDLRDEIITLDVVTRESIAGPPKTYHLGADLAGIDETRHFAVHADGAYFSLQARNGLIHGDSWALASLLSGASAELARQEVLYIGQAFGHGNVNAWARTSQHRKLQRIYEDHWDSGWDIYVAPLRLDESAWESDDHIEDLEPGPSFEGYYSSFISMDRELRKPAVDLI
;
A
#
# COMPACT_ATOMS: atom_id res chain seq x y z
N MET A 1 18.41 4.99 -30.72
CA MET A 1 17.30 4.04 -30.82
C MET A 1 16.28 4.48 -29.81
N ALA A 2 15.14 4.96 -30.30
CA ALA A 2 13.97 5.22 -29.49
C ALA A 2 13.07 3.97 -29.55
N GLY A 3 12.20 3.84 -28.57
CA GLY A 3 11.36 2.66 -28.37
C GLY A 3 10.64 2.77 -27.02
N THR A 4 9.54 2.05 -26.89
CA THR A 4 8.68 2.08 -25.72
C THR A 4 9.11 1.00 -24.73
N LEU A 5 9.37 1.39 -23.48
CA LEU A 5 9.63 0.45 -22.39
C LEU A 5 8.32 0.23 -21.61
N ILE A 6 7.81 -0.99 -21.64
CA ILE A 6 6.68 -1.44 -20.84
C ILE A 6 7.24 -2.21 -19.64
N PHE A 7 6.72 -1.95 -18.45
CA PHE A 7 7.13 -2.69 -17.26
C PHE A 7 5.99 -2.90 -16.28
N SER A 8 6.06 -4.02 -15.55
CA SER A 8 5.20 -4.34 -14.42
C SER A 8 5.98 -4.20 -13.12
N ILE A 9 5.35 -3.61 -12.10
CA ILE A 9 5.91 -3.41 -10.77
C ILE A 9 4.97 -4.01 -9.74
N SER A 10 5.51 -4.78 -8.80
CA SER A 10 4.80 -5.18 -7.58
C SER A 10 5.45 -4.60 -6.33
N ALA A 11 4.66 -4.45 -5.27
CA ALA A 11 5.18 -4.20 -3.94
C ALA A 11 5.64 -5.52 -3.32
N THR A 12 6.90 -5.59 -2.89
CA THR A 12 7.42 -6.79 -2.21
C THR A 12 6.80 -6.96 -0.83
N HIS A 13 6.58 -5.84 -0.13
CA HIS A 13 5.95 -5.79 1.18
C HIS A 13 5.54 -4.35 1.49
N VAL A 14 4.66 -4.13 2.47
CA VAL A 14 4.30 -2.79 2.95
C VAL A 14 4.60 -2.70 4.44
N PHE A 15 5.56 -1.85 4.80
CA PHE A 15 5.99 -1.69 6.19
C PHE A 15 5.37 -0.46 6.85
N GLN A 16 4.64 -0.66 7.95
CA GLN A 16 4.12 0.41 8.81
C GLN A 16 4.94 0.52 10.10
N ARG A 17 6.23 0.86 9.99
CA ARG A 17 7.10 1.02 11.16
C ARG A 17 8.20 2.03 10.89
N LYS A 18 8.81 2.52 11.97
CA LYS A 18 10.08 3.23 11.87
C LYS A 18 11.20 2.24 11.59
N PHE A 19 12.07 2.62 10.67
CA PHE A 19 13.31 1.89 10.41
C PHE A 19 14.50 2.64 10.99
N ASP A 20 15.44 1.89 11.54
CA ASP A 20 16.82 2.35 11.63
C ASP A 20 17.52 2.15 10.27
N THR A 21 18.73 2.69 10.15
CA THR A 21 19.52 2.66 8.92
C THR A 21 19.76 1.23 8.40
N GLU A 22 19.95 0.27 9.30
CA GLU A 22 20.33 -1.11 8.95
C GLU A 22 19.12 -1.93 8.51
N SER A 23 18.04 -1.89 9.30
CA SER A 23 16.77 -2.54 8.99
C SER A 23 16.13 -2.00 7.71
N LEU A 24 16.31 -0.70 7.41
CA LEU A 24 15.87 -0.12 6.13
C LEU A 24 16.67 -0.68 4.96
N ALA A 25 18.00 -0.76 5.10
CA ALA A 25 18.86 -1.30 4.05
C ALA A 25 18.52 -2.75 3.73
N ILE A 26 18.16 -3.54 4.75
CA ILE A 26 17.67 -4.91 4.59
C ILE A 26 16.31 -4.91 3.87
N ALA A 27 15.35 -4.08 4.31
CA ALA A 27 14.02 -4.02 3.72
C ALA A 27 14.00 -3.54 2.25
N LEU A 28 14.99 -2.74 1.86
CA LEU A 28 15.14 -2.20 0.50
C LEU A 28 16.21 -2.93 -0.33
N GLY A 29 16.81 -4.01 0.18
CA GLY A 29 18.00 -4.63 -0.41
C GLY A 29 17.81 -5.15 -1.84
N ASP A 30 16.60 -5.64 -2.14
CA ASP A 30 16.24 -6.27 -3.42
C ASP A 30 15.22 -5.45 -4.23
N CYS A 31 14.92 -4.22 -3.81
CA CYS A 31 13.98 -3.36 -4.53
C CYS A 31 14.69 -2.41 -5.51
N HIS A 32 13.97 -2.02 -6.56
CA HIS A 32 14.43 -1.07 -7.58
C HIS A 32 13.88 0.33 -7.31
N TRP A 33 12.68 0.38 -6.76
CA TRP A 33 12.04 1.60 -6.31
C TRP A 33 11.45 1.38 -4.92
N TYR A 34 11.07 2.47 -4.27
CA TYR A 34 10.24 2.41 -3.08
C TYR A 34 9.37 3.65 -2.98
N ILE A 35 8.17 3.49 -2.44
CA ILE A 35 7.24 4.58 -2.19
C ILE A 35 7.13 4.77 -0.69
N ILE A 36 7.29 6.01 -0.25
CA ILE A 36 6.93 6.45 1.09
C ILE A 36 5.58 7.14 0.99
N THR A 37 4.63 6.66 1.77
CA THR A 37 3.31 7.25 1.84
C THR A 37 2.93 7.56 3.28
N ARG A 38 1.97 8.45 3.46
CA ARG A 38 1.35 8.73 4.75
C ARG A 38 -0.15 8.82 4.65
N ARG A 39 -0.79 8.69 5.80
CA ARG A 39 -2.22 8.94 6.01
C ARG A 39 -2.51 9.27 7.47
N PRO A 40 -3.62 9.94 7.80
CA PRO A 40 -4.03 10.05 9.20
C PRO A 40 -4.23 8.66 9.80
N SER A 41 -3.85 8.51 11.06
CA SER A 41 -3.88 7.21 11.72
C SER A 41 -5.27 6.58 11.70
N VAL A 42 -5.30 5.28 11.48
CA VAL A 42 -6.52 4.46 11.53
C VAL A 42 -6.39 3.52 12.69
N ARG A 43 -7.34 3.58 13.63
CA ARG A 43 -7.33 2.71 14.80
C ARG A 43 -8.66 1.99 14.95
N ILE A 44 -8.61 0.68 15.16
CA ILE A 44 -9.79 -0.08 15.58
C ILE A 44 -10.03 0.22 17.06
N ALA A 45 -11.24 0.66 17.40
CA ALA A 45 -11.64 0.80 18.79
C ALA A 45 -11.84 -0.60 19.38
N ARG A 46 -10.88 -1.08 20.18
CA ARG A 46 -10.85 -2.47 20.69
C ARG A 46 -12.17 -2.93 21.30
N GLU A 47 -12.81 -2.08 22.11
CA GLU A 47 -14.04 -2.39 22.83
C GLU A 47 -15.29 -2.46 21.93
N SER A 48 -15.19 -1.99 20.68
CA SER A 48 -16.31 -1.99 19.72
C SER A 48 -16.43 -3.28 18.92
N VAL A 49 -15.42 -4.15 18.98
CA VAL A 49 -15.41 -5.37 18.18
C VAL A 49 -16.47 -6.33 18.70
N ASP A 50 -17.44 -6.63 17.86
CA ASP A 50 -18.47 -7.64 18.10
C ASP A 50 -18.45 -8.66 16.98
N LEU A 51 -18.56 -9.94 17.35
CA LEU A 51 -18.51 -11.06 16.43
C LEU A 51 -19.67 -12.00 16.79
N ARG A 52 -20.75 -11.93 16.01
CA ARG A 52 -21.99 -12.68 16.23
C ARG A 52 -22.57 -13.14 14.91
N ASP A 53 -23.17 -14.32 14.89
CA ASP A 53 -23.89 -14.87 13.74
C ASP A 53 -23.12 -14.73 12.42
N GLU A 54 -21.84 -15.07 12.49
CA GLU A 54 -20.87 -14.99 11.40
C GLU A 54 -20.51 -13.59 10.89
N ILE A 55 -21.03 -12.53 11.49
CA ILE A 55 -20.76 -11.15 11.14
C ILE A 55 -19.76 -10.56 12.14
N ILE A 56 -18.72 -9.91 11.62
CA ILE A 56 -17.87 -9.03 12.42
C ILE A 56 -18.35 -7.59 12.24
N THR A 57 -18.51 -6.88 13.34
CA THR A 57 -18.68 -5.43 13.35
C THR A 57 -17.63 -4.79 14.23
N LEU A 58 -17.12 -3.63 13.81
CA LEU A 58 -16.11 -2.88 14.54
C LEU A 58 -16.19 -1.40 14.21
N ASP A 59 -15.72 -0.58 15.14
CA ASP A 59 -15.56 0.85 14.95
C ASP A 59 -14.13 1.18 14.60
N VAL A 60 -13.97 1.99 13.56
CA VAL A 60 -12.69 2.54 13.13
C VAL A 60 -12.68 4.03 13.41
N VAL A 61 -11.66 4.49 14.13
CA VAL A 61 -11.41 5.90 14.40
C VAL A 61 -10.29 6.40 13.49
N THR A 62 -10.56 7.46 12.75
CA THR A 62 -9.55 8.19 11.98
C THR A 62 -9.87 9.68 11.96
N ARG A 63 -9.15 10.49 11.18
CA ARG A 63 -9.39 11.93 11.03
C ARG A 63 -9.32 12.31 9.57
N GLU A 64 -10.19 13.18 9.08
CA GLU A 64 -10.12 13.72 7.72
C GLU A 64 -8.84 14.52 7.44
N SER A 65 -8.34 15.23 8.43
CA SER A 65 -7.03 15.87 8.38
C SER A 65 -6.44 15.82 9.76
N ILE A 66 -5.12 16.00 9.90
CA ILE A 66 -4.53 15.89 11.23
C ILE A 66 -5.06 16.95 12.21
N ALA A 67 -5.33 18.16 11.70
CA ALA A 67 -5.93 19.25 12.46
C ALA A 67 -7.44 19.05 12.70
N GLY A 68 -8.08 18.12 11.99
CA GLY A 68 -9.50 17.81 12.11
C GLY A 68 -9.82 16.96 13.35
N PRO A 69 -11.09 16.97 13.79
CA PRO A 69 -11.55 16.11 14.87
C PRO A 69 -11.51 14.63 14.44
N PRO A 70 -11.36 13.70 15.40
CA PRO A 70 -11.59 12.28 15.16
C PRO A 70 -13.01 12.03 14.63
N LYS A 71 -13.12 11.11 13.67
CA LYS A 71 -14.37 10.56 13.14
C LYS A 71 -14.36 9.05 13.36
N THR A 72 -15.52 8.52 13.72
CA THR A 72 -15.76 7.09 13.92
C THR A 72 -16.60 6.55 12.78
N TYR A 73 -16.17 5.42 12.23
CA TYR A 73 -16.85 4.68 11.18
C TYR A 73 -17.25 3.32 11.71
N HIS A 74 -18.54 3.02 11.64
CA HIS A 74 -19.08 1.70 11.99
C HIS A 74 -19.01 0.81 10.76
N LEU A 75 -18.18 -0.23 10.82
CA LEU A 75 -17.92 -1.13 9.71
C LEU A 75 -18.31 -2.55 10.08
N GLY A 76 -18.63 -3.36 9.07
CA GLY A 76 -18.85 -4.78 9.27
C GLY A 76 -18.66 -5.58 8.00
N ALA A 77 -18.39 -6.87 8.18
CA ALA A 77 -18.35 -7.83 7.10
C ALA A 77 -19.01 -9.13 7.53
N ASP A 78 -19.65 -9.75 6.55
CA ASP A 78 -20.02 -11.15 6.62
C ASP A 78 -18.74 -12.00 6.46
N LEU A 79 -18.48 -12.86 7.42
CA LEU A 79 -17.37 -13.82 7.40
C LEU A 79 -17.87 -15.23 7.05
N ALA A 80 -19.08 -15.38 6.51
CA ALA A 80 -19.61 -16.64 6.02
C ALA A 80 -18.60 -17.34 5.09
N GLY A 81 -18.33 -18.62 5.39
CA GLY A 81 -17.32 -19.42 4.69
C GLY A 81 -15.90 -19.37 5.28
N ILE A 82 -15.63 -18.50 6.25
CA ILE A 82 -14.43 -18.56 7.10
C ILE A 82 -14.78 -19.43 8.32
N ASP A 83 -14.06 -20.53 8.55
CA ASP A 83 -14.37 -21.60 9.52
C ASP A 83 -14.86 -21.16 10.94
N GLU A 84 -15.53 -22.06 11.66
CA GLU A 84 -16.36 -21.76 12.85
C GLU A 84 -15.62 -21.19 14.09
N THR A 85 -14.35 -21.55 14.31
CA THR A 85 -13.59 -21.00 15.45
C THR A 85 -12.95 -19.68 15.07
N ARG A 86 -13.55 -18.58 15.54
CA ARG A 86 -13.13 -17.21 15.22
C ARG A 86 -12.74 -16.46 16.49
N HIS A 87 -11.50 -16.00 16.54
CA HIS A 87 -11.04 -15.08 17.59
C HIS A 87 -10.43 -13.84 16.95
N PHE A 88 -11.03 -12.69 17.22
CA PHE A 88 -10.52 -11.40 16.76
C PHE A 88 -9.79 -10.70 17.90
N ALA A 89 -8.57 -10.24 17.64
CA ALA A 89 -7.77 -9.49 18.59
C ALA A 89 -7.23 -8.21 17.96
N VAL A 90 -7.16 -7.16 18.77
CA VAL A 90 -6.69 -5.82 18.38
C VAL A 90 -5.40 -5.51 19.12
N HIS A 91 -4.37 -5.11 18.38
CA HIS A 91 -3.00 -4.93 18.87
C HIS A 91 -2.50 -3.49 18.70
N ALA A 92 -1.44 -3.16 19.45
CA ALA A 92 -0.73 -1.87 19.39
C ALA A 92 -1.67 -0.66 19.28
N ASP A 93 -2.51 -0.48 20.30
CA ASP A 93 -3.47 0.63 20.40
C ASP A 93 -4.47 0.72 19.23
N GLY A 94 -4.82 -0.41 18.62
CA GLY A 94 -5.75 -0.42 17.50
C GLY A 94 -5.09 -0.25 16.15
N ALA A 95 -3.75 -0.24 16.04
CA ALA A 95 -3.07 -0.14 14.76
C ALA A 95 -3.10 -1.44 13.95
N TYR A 96 -3.16 -2.61 14.62
CA TYR A 96 -3.15 -3.92 13.96
C TYR A 96 -4.27 -4.80 14.48
N PHE A 97 -4.63 -5.81 13.69
CA PHE A 97 -5.59 -6.83 14.07
C PHE A 97 -5.07 -8.23 13.77
N SER A 98 -5.67 -9.22 14.41
CA SER A 98 -5.55 -10.61 14.01
C SER A 98 -6.89 -11.31 14.12
N LEU A 99 -7.24 -12.08 13.10
CA LEU A 99 -8.39 -12.97 13.09
C LEU A 99 -7.88 -14.41 12.98
N GLN A 100 -7.98 -15.15 14.08
CA GLN A 100 -7.73 -16.59 14.08
C GLN A 100 -8.97 -17.28 13.50
N ALA A 101 -8.77 -18.05 12.43
CA ALA A 101 -9.71 -19.03 11.91
C ALA A 101 -9.11 -20.44 12.04
N ARG A 102 -9.91 -21.50 11.91
CA ARG A 102 -9.44 -22.90 12.08
C ARG A 102 -8.20 -23.26 11.24
N ASN A 103 -8.11 -22.74 10.03
CA ASN A 103 -7.06 -23.09 9.06
C ASN A 103 -5.96 -22.03 8.91
N GLY A 104 -5.97 -20.98 9.74
CA GLY A 104 -4.96 -19.94 9.64
C GLY A 104 -5.18 -18.72 10.52
N LEU A 105 -4.15 -17.90 10.59
CA LEU A 105 -4.17 -16.60 11.25
C LEU A 105 -4.13 -15.53 10.16
N ILE A 106 -5.19 -14.74 10.06
CA ILE A 106 -5.18 -13.51 9.27
C ILE A 106 -4.63 -12.42 10.18
N HIS A 107 -3.56 -11.74 9.76
CA HIS A 107 -2.97 -10.62 10.49
C HIS A 107 -2.71 -9.48 9.51
N GLY A 108 -3.03 -8.27 9.92
CA GLY A 108 -2.83 -7.09 9.08
C GLY A 108 -2.94 -5.80 9.86
N ASP A 109 -2.70 -4.69 9.18
CA ASP A 109 -2.92 -3.36 9.73
C ASP A 109 -4.40 -2.95 9.64
N SER A 110 -4.78 -2.04 10.52
CA SER A 110 -6.17 -1.59 10.66
C SER A 110 -6.65 -0.73 9.50
N TRP A 111 -5.73 -0.08 8.78
CA TRP A 111 -6.09 0.67 7.59
C TRP A 111 -6.51 -0.26 6.45
N ALA A 112 -5.73 -1.32 6.19
CA ALA A 112 -6.06 -2.30 5.16
C ALA A 112 -7.45 -2.92 5.42
N LEU A 113 -7.72 -3.33 6.66
CA LEU A 113 -9.04 -3.84 7.05
C LEU A 113 -10.15 -2.79 6.88
N ALA A 114 -9.95 -1.57 7.37
CA ALA A 114 -10.95 -0.50 7.24
C ALA A 114 -11.26 -0.14 5.78
N SER A 115 -10.23 -0.15 4.92
CA SER A 115 -10.40 0.11 3.49
C SER A 115 -11.18 -1.00 2.82
N LEU A 116 -10.89 -2.26 3.15
CA LEU A 116 -11.64 -3.41 2.65
C LEU A 116 -13.11 -3.34 3.08
N LEU A 117 -13.36 -3.20 4.39
CA LEU A 117 -14.71 -3.21 4.96
C LEU A 117 -15.57 -2.01 4.51
N SER A 118 -14.94 -0.90 4.14
CA SER A 118 -15.63 0.29 3.62
C SER A 118 -15.82 0.29 2.11
N GLY A 119 -15.44 -0.77 1.40
CA GLY A 119 -15.49 -0.82 -0.07
C GLY A 119 -14.60 0.24 -0.71
N ALA A 120 -13.42 0.48 -0.14
CA ALA A 120 -12.47 1.51 -0.55
C ALA A 120 -13.04 2.95 -0.52
N SER A 121 -13.86 3.29 0.48
CA SER A 121 -14.31 4.66 0.71
C SER A 121 -13.14 5.63 0.76
N ALA A 122 -13.20 6.74 0.01
CA ALA A 122 -12.09 7.69 -0.11
C ALA A 122 -11.59 8.22 1.24
N GLU A 123 -12.47 8.36 2.23
CA GLU A 123 -12.12 8.85 3.58
C GLU A 123 -11.20 7.87 4.32
N LEU A 124 -11.43 6.57 4.14
CA LEU A 124 -10.68 5.49 4.79
C LEU A 124 -9.55 4.95 3.91
N ALA A 125 -9.68 4.96 2.59
CA ALA A 125 -8.73 4.38 1.64
C ALA A 125 -7.62 5.35 1.19
N ARG A 126 -7.78 6.66 1.39
CA ARG A 126 -6.80 7.67 0.93
C ARG A 126 -5.39 7.46 1.48
N GLN A 127 -4.42 7.75 0.64
CA GLN A 127 -3.01 7.64 0.95
C GLN A 127 -2.26 8.71 0.17
N GLU A 128 -1.44 9.49 0.87
CA GLU A 128 -0.64 10.57 0.27
C GLU A 128 0.77 10.05 -0.01
N VAL A 129 1.23 10.19 -1.26
CA VAL A 129 2.61 9.87 -1.61
C VAL A 129 3.51 11.03 -1.20
N LEU A 130 4.41 10.78 -0.25
CA LEU A 130 5.41 11.75 0.19
C LEU A 130 6.65 11.76 -0.70
N TYR A 131 7.04 10.56 -1.13
CA TYR A 131 8.29 10.38 -1.83
C TYR A 131 8.30 9.08 -2.62
N ILE A 132 8.85 9.13 -3.82
CA ILE A 132 9.22 7.97 -4.61
C ILE A 132 10.74 8.00 -4.73
N GLY A 133 11.39 6.94 -4.25
CA GLY A 133 12.83 6.78 -4.29
C GLY A 133 13.24 5.61 -5.17
N GLN A 134 14.48 5.68 -5.67
CA GLN A 134 15.13 4.56 -6.34
C GLN A 134 16.05 3.85 -5.35
N ALA A 135 15.92 2.53 -5.27
CA ALA A 135 16.86 1.66 -4.58
C ALA A 135 17.62 0.87 -5.65
N PHE A 136 18.94 0.81 -5.56
CA PHE A 136 19.72 0.05 -6.52
C PHE A 136 19.91 -1.36 -5.97
N GLY A 137 19.15 -2.32 -6.51
CA GLY A 137 19.46 -3.75 -6.40
C GLY A 137 20.89 -4.03 -6.88
N HIS A 138 21.49 -5.09 -6.32
CA HIS A 138 22.93 -5.41 -6.35
C HIS A 138 23.78 -4.82 -7.50
N GLY A 139 24.62 -3.84 -7.13
CA GLY A 139 25.63 -3.20 -7.99
C GLY A 139 26.37 -2.10 -7.22
N ASN A 140 27.63 -1.85 -7.57
CA ASN A 140 28.58 -0.94 -6.90
C ASN A 140 28.14 0.55 -6.89
N VAL A 141 27.08 0.88 -6.16
CA VAL A 141 26.67 2.27 -5.93
C VAL A 141 27.27 2.74 -4.60
N ASN A 142 28.00 3.86 -4.70
CA ASN A 142 28.69 4.56 -3.62
C ASN A 142 27.82 4.65 -2.35
N ALA A 143 28.38 4.26 -1.20
CA ALA A 143 27.74 4.34 0.12
C ALA A 143 27.08 5.71 0.39
N TRP A 144 27.59 6.80 -0.20
CA TRP A 144 26.97 8.13 -0.15
C TRP A 144 25.53 8.19 -0.70
N ALA A 145 25.24 7.49 -1.80
CA ALA A 145 23.88 7.43 -2.36
C ALA A 145 22.92 6.68 -1.42
N ARG A 146 23.38 5.60 -0.78
CA ARG A 146 22.62 4.87 0.25
C ARG A 146 22.40 5.75 1.50
N THR A 147 23.43 6.41 1.99
CA THR A 147 23.35 7.25 3.21
C THR A 147 22.47 8.49 3.01
N SER A 148 22.49 9.11 1.82
CA SER A 148 21.63 10.27 1.53
C SER A 148 20.14 9.91 1.42
N GLN A 149 19.82 8.72 0.90
CA GLN A 149 18.46 8.19 0.87
C GLN A 149 17.93 7.95 2.29
N HIS A 150 18.75 7.38 3.17
CA HIS A 150 18.38 7.13 4.57
C HIS A 150 18.09 8.43 5.33
N ARG A 151 18.87 9.50 5.07
CA ARG A 151 18.65 10.80 5.70
C ARG A 151 17.30 11.41 5.32
N LYS A 152 16.84 11.24 4.08
CA LYS A 152 15.54 11.77 3.64
C LYS A 152 14.37 11.04 4.32
N LEU A 153 14.46 9.71 4.42
CA LEU A 153 13.44 8.89 5.07
C LEU A 153 13.41 9.12 6.59
N GLN A 154 14.57 9.29 7.22
CA GLN A 154 14.69 9.70 8.62
C GLN A 154 14.02 11.04 8.88
N ARG A 155 14.29 12.06 8.05
CA ARG A 155 13.61 13.36 8.14
C ARG A 155 12.09 13.24 8.03
N ILE A 156 11.60 12.45 7.08
CA ILE A 156 10.16 12.21 6.93
C ILE A 156 9.57 11.61 8.23
N TYR A 157 10.24 10.64 8.85
CA TYR A 157 9.78 10.12 10.13
C TYR A 157 9.88 11.15 11.26
N GLU A 158 10.96 11.93 11.34
CA GLU A 158 11.14 12.99 12.34
C GLU A 158 10.04 14.05 12.25
N ASP A 159 9.73 14.49 11.03
CA ASP A 159 8.69 15.49 10.73
C ASP A 159 7.28 14.97 11.09
N HIS A 160 7.10 13.66 11.26
CA HIS A 160 5.78 13.04 11.39
C HIS A 160 5.58 12.14 12.62
N TRP A 161 6.62 11.93 13.42
CA TRP A 161 6.68 10.96 14.51
C TRP A 161 5.53 11.06 15.54
N ASP A 162 5.15 12.28 15.94
CA ASP A 162 4.13 12.51 16.98
C ASP A 162 2.85 13.15 16.42
N SER A 163 2.69 13.09 15.10
CA SER A 163 1.69 13.91 14.42
C SER A 163 0.48 13.11 13.96
N GLY A 164 0.16 11.97 14.60
CA GLY A 164 -1.05 11.18 14.27
C GLY A 164 -1.13 10.72 12.82
N TRP A 165 0.02 10.57 12.15
CA TRP A 165 0.14 9.99 10.83
C TRP A 165 0.67 8.56 10.94
N ASP A 166 0.10 7.68 10.14
CA ASP A 166 0.72 6.40 9.82
C ASP A 166 1.56 6.60 8.56
N ILE A 167 2.83 6.20 8.63
CA ILE A 167 3.77 6.23 7.50
C ILE A 167 4.06 4.81 7.07
N TYR A 168 4.00 4.60 5.75
CA TYR A 168 4.26 3.32 5.12
C TYR A 168 5.43 3.43 4.15
N VAL A 169 6.25 2.38 4.13
CA VAL A 169 7.31 2.18 3.14
C VAL A 169 6.98 0.94 2.33
N ALA A 170 6.79 1.10 1.03
CA ALA A 170 6.50 0.03 0.09
C ALA A 170 7.68 -0.12 -0.87
N PRO A 171 8.58 -1.10 -0.67
CA PRO A 171 9.61 -1.44 -1.64
C PRO A 171 8.96 -2.07 -2.87
N LEU A 172 9.45 -1.68 -4.04
CA LEU A 172 8.91 -2.05 -5.34
C LEU A 172 9.93 -2.84 -6.15
N ARG A 173 9.48 -3.95 -6.72
CA ARG A 173 10.28 -4.80 -7.59
C ARG A 173 9.75 -4.73 -9.02
N LEU A 174 10.69 -4.72 -9.97
CA LEU A 174 10.39 -4.93 -11.38
C LEU A 174 10.12 -6.42 -11.58
N ASP A 175 8.89 -6.77 -11.93
CA ASP A 175 8.52 -8.15 -12.20
C ASP A 175 8.78 -8.52 -13.65
N GLU A 176 8.37 -7.64 -14.57
CA GLU A 176 8.51 -7.85 -16.00
C GLU A 176 8.91 -6.53 -16.68
N SER A 177 9.71 -6.65 -17.74
CA SER A 177 9.94 -5.55 -18.67
C SER A 177 9.96 -6.06 -20.10
N ALA A 178 9.33 -5.29 -20.98
CA ALA A 178 9.34 -5.49 -22.42
C ALA A 178 9.81 -4.18 -23.06
N TRP A 179 10.64 -4.31 -24.10
CA TRP A 179 11.08 -3.17 -24.89
C TRP A 179 10.61 -3.38 -26.31
N GLU A 180 9.81 -2.44 -26.79
CA GLU A 180 9.34 -2.40 -28.16
C GLU A 180 10.11 -1.31 -28.89
N SER A 181 10.78 -1.67 -29.97
CA SER A 181 11.58 -0.74 -30.79
C SER A 181 10.75 0.18 -31.67
N ASP A 182 9.42 0.15 -31.51
CA ASP A 182 8.48 0.88 -32.37
C ASP A 182 8.39 2.34 -31.91
N ASP A 183 9.26 3.17 -32.47
CA ASP A 183 9.17 4.62 -32.41
C ASP A 183 8.55 5.12 -33.72
N HIS A 184 7.24 4.95 -33.84
CA HIS A 184 6.45 5.66 -34.84
C HIS A 184 5.67 6.78 -34.16
N ILE A 185 6.39 7.85 -33.78
CA ILE A 185 5.82 9.19 -33.85
C ILE A 185 6.27 9.74 -35.21
N GLU A 186 5.61 9.29 -36.28
CA GLU A 186 5.56 10.12 -37.48
C GLU A 186 4.65 11.30 -37.13
N ASP A 187 5.15 12.54 -37.22
CA ASP A 187 4.48 13.80 -36.82
C ASP A 187 3.10 14.08 -37.49
N LEU A 188 2.56 13.11 -38.23
CA LEU A 188 1.28 13.17 -38.96
C LEU A 188 0.30 12.04 -38.60
N GLU A 189 0.69 11.06 -37.77
CA GLU A 189 -0.22 10.00 -37.34
C GLU A 189 -1.02 10.40 -36.09
N PRO A 190 -2.32 10.03 -35.99
CA PRO A 190 -3.06 10.20 -34.75
C PRO A 190 -2.29 9.44 -33.66
N GLY A 191 -1.96 10.15 -32.57
CA GLY A 191 -1.12 9.65 -31.49
C GLY A 191 -1.59 8.31 -30.89
N PRO A 192 -0.84 7.75 -29.93
CA PRO A 192 -1.00 6.36 -29.47
C PRO A 192 -2.47 6.00 -29.28
N SER A 193 -2.92 4.97 -30.00
CA SER A 193 -4.30 4.51 -29.94
C SER A 193 -4.65 4.23 -28.48
N PHE A 194 -5.51 5.06 -27.90
CA PHE A 194 -5.99 4.85 -26.54
C PHE A 194 -6.64 3.47 -26.43
N GLU A 195 -7.34 2.98 -27.46
CA GLU A 195 -7.84 1.60 -27.51
C GLU A 195 -6.73 0.55 -27.42
N GLY A 196 -5.61 0.74 -28.12
CA GLY A 196 -4.44 -0.14 -28.05
C GLY A 196 -3.78 -0.12 -26.67
N TYR A 197 -3.53 1.08 -26.12
CA TYR A 197 -3.01 1.25 -24.77
C TYR A 197 -3.90 0.58 -23.73
N TYR A 198 -5.22 0.82 -23.82
CA TYR A 198 -6.20 0.24 -22.93
C TYR A 198 -6.32 -1.28 -23.06
N SER A 199 -6.15 -1.84 -24.26
CA SER A 199 -6.20 -3.29 -24.48
C SER A 199 -5.15 -4.06 -23.69
N SER A 200 -4.00 -3.46 -23.40
CA SER A 200 -2.95 -4.05 -22.55
C SER A 200 -3.32 -4.09 -21.06
N PHE A 201 -4.33 -3.33 -20.63
CA PHE A 201 -4.84 -3.28 -19.25
C PHE A 201 -6.24 -3.91 -19.12
N ILE A 202 -6.69 -4.59 -20.16
CA ILE A 202 -7.95 -5.32 -20.17
C ILE A 202 -7.72 -6.73 -19.60
N SER A 203 -8.46 -7.09 -18.55
CA SER A 203 -8.49 -8.46 -18.02
C SER A 203 -9.10 -9.45 -19.04
N MET A 204 -8.95 -10.77 -18.84
CA MET A 204 -9.56 -11.79 -19.72
C MET A 204 -11.09 -11.61 -19.88
N ASP A 205 -11.70 -11.01 -18.88
CA ASP A 205 -13.10 -10.63 -18.70
C ASP A 205 -13.49 -9.29 -19.36
N ARG A 206 -12.57 -8.68 -20.13
CA ARG A 206 -12.77 -7.45 -20.91
C ARG A 206 -13.00 -6.16 -20.11
N GLU A 207 -12.68 -6.15 -18.82
CA GLU A 207 -12.78 -4.95 -18.00
C GLU A 207 -11.48 -4.13 -18.03
N LEU A 208 -11.63 -2.82 -18.25
CA LEU A 208 -10.53 -1.87 -18.17
C LEU A 208 -10.17 -1.63 -16.71
N ARG A 209 -9.17 -2.33 -16.19
CA ARG A 209 -8.64 -2.01 -14.88
C ARG A 209 -7.82 -0.74 -15.03
N LYS A 210 -8.28 0.36 -14.40
CA LYS A 210 -7.44 1.56 -14.19
C LYS A 210 -6.08 1.10 -13.62
N PRO A 211 -5.00 1.86 -13.80
CA PRO A 211 -3.76 1.64 -13.06
C PRO A 211 -4.05 1.81 -11.56
N ALA A 212 -4.55 0.75 -10.96
CA ALA A 212 -4.62 0.53 -9.55
C ALA A 212 -3.34 -0.24 -9.24
N VAL A 213 -2.53 0.34 -8.36
CA VAL A 213 -1.51 -0.44 -7.67
C VAL A 213 -2.31 -1.43 -6.82
N ASP A 214 -2.49 -2.65 -7.34
CA ASP A 214 -3.05 -3.76 -6.59
C ASP A 214 -1.95 -4.21 -5.62
N LEU A 215 -2.04 -3.72 -4.38
CA LEU A 215 -1.21 -4.18 -3.28
C LEU A 215 -1.83 -5.49 -2.79
N ILE A 216 -1.37 -6.62 -3.32
CA ILE A 216 -1.63 -7.95 -2.75
C ILE A 216 -0.61 -8.23 -1.65
#